data_AF-A0A8T7GCE1-F1
#
_entry.id   AF-A0A8T7GCE1-F1
#
_cell.length_a   1.000
_cell.length_b   1.000
_cell.length_c   1.000
_cell.angle_alpha   90.00
_cell.angle_beta   90.00
_cell.angle_gamma   90.00
#
_symmetry.space_group_name_H-M   'P 1'
#
loop_
_entity.id
_entity.type
_entity.pdbx_description
1 polymer ?
#
loop_
_entity_poly.entity_id
_entity_poly.type
_entity_poly.pdbx_seq_one_letter_code
_entity_poly.pdbx_strand_id
1 'polypeptide(L)'
;MSNEARKPTFPINSIILSRWSPRSMTGEEIADDQLMSLFEAARWAPSSFNNQPWRFIYAKKNSEYWDRLFGLLVDSNKVWAKDASALVVIVSAKNFQ
;
A
#
# COMPACT_ATOMS: atom_id res chain seq x y z
N MET A 1 -6.17 11.06 -15.13
CA MET A 1 -7.34 11.89 -14.72
C MET A 1 -6.80 13.23 -14.28
N SER A 2 -7.22 14.33 -14.89
CA SER A 2 -6.76 15.68 -14.55
C SER A 2 -7.21 16.06 -13.13
N ASN A 3 -6.32 16.67 -12.36
CA ASN A 3 -6.53 17.10 -10.96
C ASN A 3 -7.54 18.25 -10.79
N GLU A 4 -8.21 18.70 -11.86
CA GLU A 4 -8.95 19.95 -11.88
C GLU A 4 -10.16 20.00 -10.93
N ALA A 5 -10.68 18.84 -10.51
CA ALA A 5 -11.84 18.76 -9.63
C ALA A 5 -11.54 18.94 -8.14
N ARG A 6 -10.27 18.85 -7.70
CA ARG A 6 -9.92 18.88 -6.27
C ARG A 6 -9.28 20.21 -5.90
N LYS A 7 -9.93 20.98 -5.02
CA LYS A 7 -9.45 22.28 -4.53
C LYS A 7 -9.28 22.23 -3.00
N PRO A 8 -8.06 22.35 -2.46
CA PRO A 8 -7.87 22.40 -1.02
C PRO A 8 -8.25 23.79 -0.49
N THR A 9 -8.79 23.86 0.73
CA THR A 9 -9.11 25.14 1.41
C THR A 9 -7.85 25.92 1.83
N PHE A 10 -6.72 25.21 2.03
CA PHE A 10 -5.44 25.78 2.45
C PHE A 10 -4.28 25.22 1.61
N PRO A 11 -3.12 25.90 1.55
CA PRO A 11 -1.94 25.37 0.85
C PRO A 11 -1.48 24.06 1.49
N ILE A 12 -1.44 22.99 0.69
CA ILE A 12 -0.92 21.68 1.07
C ILE A 12 -0.01 21.15 -0.04
N ASN A 13 0.82 20.16 0.27
CA ASN A 13 1.64 19.50 -0.74
C ASN A 13 0.74 18.84 -1.82
N SER A 14 1.06 19.07 -3.09
CA SER A 14 0.29 18.56 -4.23
C SER A 14 0.21 17.03 -4.28
N ILE A 15 1.18 16.31 -3.71
CA ILE A 15 1.14 14.85 -3.64
C ILE A 15 -0.07 14.37 -2.83
N ILE A 16 -0.42 15.07 -1.74
CA ILE A 16 -1.56 14.73 -0.89
C ILE A 16 -2.87 14.97 -1.65
N LEU A 17 -2.95 16.08 -2.38
CA LEU A 17 -4.13 16.42 -3.19
C LEU A 17 -4.35 15.44 -4.35
N SER A 18 -3.25 15.04 -5.00
CA SER A 18 -3.24 14.15 -6.17
C SER A 18 -3.46 12.69 -5.80
N ARG A 19 -3.09 12.29 -4.58
CA ARG A 19 -3.23 10.89 -4.12
C ARG A 19 -4.71 10.49 -4.10
N TRP A 20 -4.99 9.31 -4.62
CA TRP A 20 -6.30 8.67 -4.55
C TRP A 20 -6.13 7.16 -4.52
N SER A 21 -7.23 6.41 -4.41
CA SER A 21 -7.23 4.95 -4.37
C SER A 21 -7.75 4.39 -5.69
N PRO A 22 -6.92 4.32 -6.76
CA PRO A 22 -7.32 3.69 -8.01
C PRO A 22 -7.63 2.21 -7.80
N ARG A 23 -8.58 1.70 -8.59
CA ARG A 23 -8.96 0.27 -8.65
C ARG A 23 -8.82 -0.29 -10.06
N SER A 24 -8.00 0.35 -10.89
CA SER A 24 -7.64 -0.12 -12.23
C SER A 24 -6.13 -0.10 -12.31
N MET A 25 -5.53 -1.27 -12.43
CA MET A 25 -4.07 -1.48 -12.43
C MET A 25 -3.72 -2.30 -13.68
N THR A 26 -2.49 -2.18 -14.16
CA THR A 26 -2.04 -2.78 -15.43
C THR A 26 -1.69 -4.26 -15.31
N GLY A 27 -1.51 -4.79 -14.10
CA GLY A 27 -0.96 -6.13 -13.86
C GLY A 27 0.56 -6.21 -13.99
N GLU A 28 1.24 -5.11 -14.32
CA GLU A 28 2.71 -5.06 -14.43
C GLU A 28 3.37 -5.34 -13.08
N GLU A 29 4.54 -5.99 -13.12
CA GLU A 29 5.32 -6.22 -11.90
C GLU A 29 5.94 -4.93 -11.37
N ILE A 30 6.02 -4.84 -10.04
CA ILE A 30 6.82 -3.82 -9.36
C ILE A 30 8.23 -4.35 -9.10
N ALA A 31 9.24 -3.53 -9.31
CA ALA A 31 10.62 -3.87 -8.98
C ALA A 31 10.82 -3.94 -7.45
N ASP A 32 11.73 -4.79 -7.01
CA ASP A 32 11.92 -5.03 -5.57
C ASP A 32 12.45 -3.79 -4.84
N ASP A 33 13.37 -3.06 -5.45
CA ASP A 33 13.90 -1.80 -4.92
C ASP A 33 12.82 -0.71 -4.78
N GLN A 34 11.89 -0.63 -5.72
CA GLN A 34 10.74 0.27 -5.65
C GLN A 34 9.81 -0.13 -4.51
N LEU A 35 9.48 -1.42 -4.38
CA LEU A 35 8.63 -1.92 -3.30
C LEU A 35 9.29 -1.72 -1.92
N MET A 36 10.59 -1.99 -1.80
CA MET A 36 11.35 -1.77 -0.58
C MET A 36 11.44 -0.28 -0.23
N SER A 37 11.58 0.61 -1.22
CA SER A 37 11.55 2.06 -0.99
C SER A 37 10.20 2.54 -0.42
N LEU A 38 9.10 1.91 -0.81
CA LEU A 38 7.78 2.20 -0.22
C LEU A 38 7.71 1.77 1.25
N PHE A 39 8.24 0.59 1.59
CA PHE A 39 8.30 0.14 2.99
C PHE A 39 9.26 0.98 3.83
N GLU A 40 10.39 1.39 3.25
CA GLU A 40 11.35 2.31 3.85
C GLU A 40 10.66 3.63 4.22
N ALA A 41 9.96 4.25 3.27
CA ALA A 41 9.19 5.47 3.55
C ALA A 41 8.13 5.25 4.64
N ALA A 42 7.41 4.12 4.60
CA ALA A 42 6.36 3.80 5.57
C ALA A 42 6.91 3.62 7.00
N ARG A 43 8.08 2.99 7.17
CA ARG A 43 8.66 2.73 8.50
C ARG A 43 9.18 3.97 9.22
N TRP A 44 9.32 5.10 8.51
CA TRP A 44 9.71 6.39 9.09
C TRP A 44 8.54 7.17 9.71
N ALA A 45 7.33 6.62 9.68
CA ALA A 45 6.21 7.19 10.42
C ALA A 45 6.57 7.31 11.93
N PRO A 46 6.04 8.31 12.66
CA PRO A 46 6.20 8.38 14.10
C PRO A 46 5.39 7.28 14.80
N SER A 47 5.86 6.83 15.96
CA SER A 47 5.14 5.88 16.83
C SER A 47 5.36 6.19 18.31
N SER A 48 4.44 5.72 19.16
CA SER A 48 4.56 5.82 20.61
C SER A 48 5.90 5.23 21.07
N PHE A 49 6.67 6.00 21.84
CA PHE A 49 8.02 5.67 22.31
C PHE A 49 8.99 5.22 21.20
N ASN A 50 8.73 5.60 19.94
CA ASN A 50 9.47 5.14 18.76
C ASN A 50 9.53 3.59 18.63
N ASN A 51 8.53 2.89 19.15
CA ASN A 51 8.47 1.43 19.19
C ASN A 51 8.34 0.76 17.81
N GLN A 52 7.92 1.51 16.79
CA GLN A 52 7.81 1.06 15.40
C GLN A 52 7.07 -0.30 15.27
N PRO A 53 5.82 -0.40 15.73
CA PRO A 53 5.14 -1.69 15.89
C PRO A 53 4.63 -2.29 14.56
N TRP A 54 4.65 -1.52 13.46
CA TRP A 54 4.19 -1.97 12.15
C TRP A 54 5.01 -3.16 11.64
N ARG A 55 4.31 -4.15 11.10
CA ARG A 55 4.88 -5.26 10.34
C ARG A 55 4.13 -5.34 9.01
N PHE A 56 4.89 -5.50 7.93
CA PHE A 56 4.36 -5.56 6.57
C PHE A 56 4.48 -7.01 6.08
N ILE A 57 3.35 -7.65 5.80
CA ILE A 57 3.29 -8.95 5.15
C ILE A 57 2.90 -8.67 3.70
N TYR A 58 3.71 -9.09 2.74
CA TYR A 58 3.45 -8.79 1.33
C TYR A 58 3.65 -10.01 0.44
N ALA A 59 3.01 -9.97 -0.73
CA ALA A 59 3.24 -10.90 -1.83
C ALA A 59 3.20 -10.13 -3.15
N LYS A 60 4.20 -10.34 -4.01
CA LYS A 60 4.18 -9.87 -5.41
C LYS A 60 3.28 -10.77 -6.24
N LYS A 61 2.75 -10.24 -7.34
CA LYS A 61 1.81 -10.93 -8.26
C LYS A 61 2.25 -12.35 -8.64
N ASN A 62 3.51 -12.53 -8.97
CA ASN A 62 4.07 -13.80 -9.45
C ASN A 62 4.87 -14.58 -8.37
N SER A 63 4.70 -14.22 -7.09
CA SER A 63 5.29 -14.97 -5.98
C SER A 63 4.42 -16.14 -5.56
N GLU A 64 5.03 -17.18 -5.00
CA GLU A 64 4.32 -18.35 -4.45
C GLU A 64 3.31 -18.00 -3.34
N TYR A 65 3.43 -16.82 -2.72
CA TYR A 65 2.56 -16.37 -1.63
C TYR A 65 1.33 -15.59 -2.11
N TRP A 66 1.20 -15.31 -3.41
CA TRP A 66 0.12 -14.48 -3.96
C TRP A 66 -1.26 -15.02 -3.62
N ASP A 67 -1.52 -16.29 -3.95
CA ASP A 67 -2.85 -16.89 -3.76
C ASP A 67 -3.25 -16.92 -2.29
N ARG A 68 -2.27 -17.06 -1.39
CA ARG A 68 -2.51 -17.01 0.05
C ARG A 68 -3.02 -15.65 0.50
N LEU A 69 -2.40 -14.55 0.05
CA LEU A 69 -2.84 -13.20 0.41
C LEU A 69 -4.10 -12.78 -0.35
N PHE A 70 -4.18 -13.09 -1.64
CA PHE A 70 -5.34 -12.77 -2.49
C PHE A 70 -6.60 -13.50 -2.02
N GLY A 71 -6.46 -14.74 -1.54
CA GLY A 71 -7.56 -15.54 -0.98
C GLY A 71 -8.20 -14.93 0.28
N LEU A 72 -7.48 -14.09 1.02
CA LEU A 72 -8.01 -13.40 2.22
C LEU A 72 -8.96 -12.24 1.87
N LEU A 73 -8.94 -11.77 0.62
CA LEU A 73 -9.78 -10.66 0.20
C LEU A 73 -11.25 -11.09 0.09
N VAL A 74 -12.15 -10.20 0.47
CA VAL A 74 -13.57 -10.32 0.09
C VAL A 74 -13.72 -10.25 -1.43
N ASP A 75 -14.76 -10.89 -1.97
CA ASP A 75 -14.88 -11.08 -3.42
C ASP A 75 -14.99 -9.76 -4.20
N SER A 76 -15.62 -8.74 -3.62
CA SER A 76 -15.69 -7.40 -4.23
C SER A 76 -14.31 -6.74 -4.37
N ASN A 77 -13.35 -7.05 -3.51
CA ASN A 77 -11.98 -6.55 -3.63
C ASN A 77 -11.17 -7.35 -4.65
N LYS A 78 -11.43 -8.65 -4.80
CA LYS A 78 -10.77 -9.51 -5.78
C LYS A 78 -10.99 -9.03 -7.22
N VAL A 79 -12.16 -8.45 -7.52
CA VAL A 79 -12.54 -7.96 -8.86
C VAL A 79 -11.47 -7.06 -9.48
N TRP A 80 -10.85 -6.19 -8.68
CA TRP A 80 -9.84 -5.24 -9.15
C TRP A 80 -8.44 -5.53 -8.61
N ALA A 81 -8.31 -6.07 -7.40
CA ALA A 81 -7.01 -6.36 -6.79
C ALA A 81 -6.26 -7.49 -7.51
N LYS A 82 -6.95 -8.29 -8.32
CA LYS A 82 -6.33 -9.32 -9.15
C LYS A 82 -5.26 -8.76 -10.10
N ASP A 83 -5.36 -7.49 -10.49
CA ASP A 83 -4.45 -6.83 -11.42
C ASP A 83 -3.39 -5.98 -10.68
N ALA A 84 -3.30 -6.09 -9.35
CA ALA A 84 -2.29 -5.38 -8.57
C ALA A 84 -0.90 -6.05 -8.69
N SER A 85 0.15 -5.24 -8.69
CA SER A 85 1.55 -5.71 -8.73
C SER A 85 1.98 -6.42 -7.44
N ALA A 86 1.42 -5.99 -6.30
CA ALA A 86 1.66 -6.58 -4.99
C ALA A 86 0.45 -6.37 -4.07
N LEU A 87 0.28 -7.28 -3.11
CA LEU A 87 -0.66 -7.14 -2.00
C LEU A 87 0.13 -6.95 -0.71
N VAL A 88 -0.32 -6.04 0.14
CA VAL A 88 0.30 -5.75 1.45
C VAL A 88 -0.77 -5.80 2.53
N VAL A 89 -0.51 -6.59 3.57
CA VAL A 89 -1.26 -6.62 4.82
C VAL A 89 -0.39 -5.97 5.89
N ILE A 90 -0.94 -4.97 6.57
CA ILE A 90 -0.26 -4.29 7.67
C ILE A 90 -0.82 -4.85 8.98
N VAL A 91 0.07 -5.33 9.85
CA VAL A 91 -0.26 -5.75 11.22
C VAL A 91 0.57 -4.95 12.21
N SER A 92 0.17 -4.97 13.48
CA SER A 92 0.86 -4.25 14.56
C SER A 92 1.27 -5.22 15.66
N ALA A 93 2.51 -5.10 16.14
CA ALA A 93 2.94 -5.78 17.34
C ALA A 93 2.09 -5.34 18.54
N LYS A 94 1.63 -6.31 19.35
CA LYS A 94 0.80 -6.04 20.53
C LYS A 94 1.59 -5.46 21.70
N ASN A 95 2.90 -5.69 21.71
CA ASN A 95 3.79 -5.35 22.82
C ASN A 95 4.89 -4.39 22.34
N PHE A 96 5.41 -3.60 23.28
CA PHE A 96 6.64 -2.84 23.10
C PHE A 96 7.84 -3.79 22.99
N GLN A 97 8.82 -3.43 22.17
CA GLN A 97 10.10 -4.11 22.01
C GLN A 97 11.24 -3.23 22.49
#